data_AF-M1ECX1-F1
#
_entry.id   AF-M1ECX1-F1
#
_cell.length_a   1.000
_cell.length_b   1.000
_cell.length_c   1.000
_cell.angle_alpha   90.00
_cell.angle_beta   90.00
_cell.angle_gamma   90.00
#
_symmetry.space_group_name_H-M   'P 1'
#
loop_
_entity.id
_entity.type
_entity.pdbx_description
1 polymer ?
#
loop_
_entity_poly.entity_id
_entity_poly.type
_entity_poly.pdbx_seq_one_letter_code
_entity_poly.pdbx_strand_id
1 'polypeptide(L)' 'AGPFPGIIDLFGSGGGLCEYRASLLAGHGFAVLALAYFRFEDLPENLEALHLEYFEEAVNFMLQHP' A
#
# COMPACT_ATOMS: atom_id res chain seq x y z
N ALA A 1 -1.59 17.79 -14.35
CA ALA A 1 -0.23 17.59 -13.80
C ALA A 1 -0.16 16.15 -13.29
N GLY A 2 0.93 15.44 -13.57
CA GLY A 2 1.03 13.97 -13.46
C GLY A 2 1.01 13.31 -14.86
N PRO A 3 1.77 12.22 -15.08
CA PRO A 3 2.05 11.13 -14.12
C PRO A 3 3.14 11.42 -13.08
N PHE A 4 3.06 10.75 -11.94
CA PHE A 4 4.02 10.82 -10.82
C PHE A 4 4.71 9.47 -10.61
N PRO A 5 5.97 9.42 -10.14
CA PRO A 5 6.59 8.18 -9.70
C PRO A 5 5.79 7.55 -8.55
N GLY A 6 5.49 6.25 -8.69
CA GLY A 6 4.68 5.48 -7.74
C GLY A 6 5.49 4.85 -6.61
N ILE A 7 4.95 4.85 -5.39
CA ILE A 7 5.50 4.16 -4.22
C ILE A 7 4.38 3.33 -3.58
N ILE A 8 4.70 2.09 -3.18
CA ILE A 8 3.83 1.29 -2.29
C ILE A 8 4.44 1.35 -0.89
N ASP A 9 3.65 1.83 0.07
CA ASP A 9 4.04 2.03 1.46
C ASP A 9 3.49 0.90 2.34
N LEU A 10 4.40 0.11 2.93
CA LEU A 10 4.07 -1.02 3.80
C LEU A 10 4.53 -0.77 5.23
N PHE A 11 3.63 -0.96 6.18
CA PHE A 11 3.95 -0.97 7.61
C PHE A 11 4.24 -2.39 8.11
N GLY A 12 4.91 -2.47 9.27
CA GLY A 12 5.30 -3.75 9.87
C GLY A 12 4.14 -4.51 10.52
N SER A 13 4.46 -5.35 11.49
CA SER A 13 3.56 -6.32 12.15
C SER A 13 2.44 -5.73 13.02
N GLY A 14 2.15 -4.43 12.94
CA GLY A 14 1.03 -3.82 13.67
C GLY A 14 -0.34 -4.22 13.10
N GLY A 15 -0.39 -4.51 11.79
CA GLY A 15 -1.63 -4.64 11.05
C GLY A 15 -2.34 -3.29 10.88
N GLY A 16 -3.54 -3.31 10.31
CA GLY A 16 -4.28 -2.09 10.03
C GLY A 16 -3.73 -1.32 8.82
N LEU A 17 -4.19 -0.07 8.68
CA LEU A 17 -3.75 0.87 7.65
C LEU A 17 -3.11 2.11 8.31
N CYS A 18 -1.86 2.40 7.96
CA CYS A 18 -1.10 3.54 8.49
C CYS A 18 -0.74 4.51 7.36
N GLU A 19 -1.45 5.63 7.26
CA GLU A 19 -1.39 6.52 6.10
C GLU A 19 -0.40 7.69 6.25
N TYR A 20 0.05 7.99 7.46
CA TYR A 20 0.81 9.22 7.75
C TYR A 20 2.13 9.31 6.96
N ARG A 21 2.81 8.19 6.71
CA ARG A 21 4.06 8.19 5.93
C ARG A 21 3.77 8.39 4.44
N ALA A 22 2.72 7.74 3.92
CA ALA A 22 2.29 7.89 2.53
C ALA A 22 1.85 9.34 2.22
N SER A 23 1.06 9.95 3.11
CA SER A 23 0.59 11.34 2.91
C SER A 23 1.73 12.35 2.94
N LEU A 24 2.72 12.18 3.82
CA LEU A 24 3.91 13.01 3.87
C LEU A 24 4.78 12.83 2.61
N LEU A 25 4.95 11.60 2.12
CA LEU A 25 5.70 11.33 0.89
C LEU A 25 4.99 11.89 -0.35
N ALA A 26 3.65 11.86 -0.39
CA ALA A 26 2.88 12.43 -1.49
C ALA A 26 3.14 13.95 -1.65
N GLY A 27 3.39 14.67 -0.55
CA GLY A 27 3.80 16.07 -0.57
C GLY A 27 5.15 16.34 -1.26
N HIS A 28 5.92 15.31 -1.57
CA HIS A 28 7.24 15.39 -2.22
C HIS A 28 7.22 14.96 -3.70
N GLY A 29 6.03 14.90 -4.33
CA GLY A 29 5.89 14.65 -5.78
C GLY A 29 5.80 13.18 -6.16
N PHE A 30 5.34 12.32 -5.24
CA PHE A 30 5.10 10.89 -5.47
C PHE A 30 3.60 10.58 -5.42
N ALA A 31 3.16 9.59 -6.20
CA ALA A 31 1.89 8.91 -5.95
C ALA A 31 2.17 7.75 -4.98
N VAL A 32 1.54 7.73 -3.81
CA VAL A 32 1.87 6.78 -2.75
C VAL A 32 0.64 6.00 -2.31
N LEU A 33 0.71 4.67 -2.39
CA LEU A 33 -0.32 3.76 -1.92
C LEU A 33 0.06 3.22 -0.54
N ALA A 34 -0.66 3.65 0.50
CA ALA A 34 -0.61 2.98 1.80
C ALA A 34 -1.34 1.64 1.68
N LEU A 35 -0.63 0.53 1.84
CA LEU A 35 -1.18 -0.81 1.63
C LEU A 35 -1.30 -1.55 2.97
N ALA A 36 -2.54 -1.80 3.40
CA ALA A 36 -2.83 -2.76 4.46
C ALA A 36 -2.74 -4.18 3.90
N TYR A 37 -2.39 -5.17 4.73
CA TYR A 37 -2.29 -6.57 4.29
C TYR A 37 -2.77 -7.59 5.35
N PHE A 38 -3.16 -7.12 6.55
CA PHE A 38 -3.83 -7.89 7.60
C PHE A 38 -4.39 -6.95 8.68
N ARG A 39 -5.38 -7.42 9.47
CA ARG A 39 -6.07 -6.69 10.56
C ARG A 39 -6.67 -5.36 10.13
N PHE A 40 -7.29 -5.35 8.96
CA PHE A 40 -7.93 -4.16 8.40
C PHE A 40 -9.12 -4.58 7.56
N GLU A 41 -10.31 -4.04 7.88
CA GLU A 41 -11.56 -4.32 7.16
C GLU A 41 -11.81 -5.82 6.93
N ASP A 42 -11.86 -6.26 5.68
CA ASP A 42 -12.12 -7.65 5.27
C ASP A 42 -10.84 -8.49 5.08
N LEU A 43 -9.66 -7.92 5.37
CA LEU A 43 -8.40 -8.63 5.32
C LEU A 43 -8.25 -9.61 6.51
N PRO A 44 -7.36 -10.62 6.41
CA PRO A 44 -7.15 -11.60 7.47
C PRO A 44 -6.82 -10.97 8.82
N GLU A 45 -7.39 -11.48 9.91
CA GLU A 45 -7.12 -11.03 11.28
C GLU A 45 -5.71 -11.39 11.77
N ASN A 46 -5.08 -12.40 11.18
CA ASN A 46 -3.75 -12.85 11.55
C ASN A 46 -2.89 -13.06 10.31
N LEU A 47 -1.58 -12.86 10.46
CA LEU A 47 -0.59 -13.06 9.40
C LEU A 47 -0.01 -14.48 9.45
N GLU A 48 -0.84 -15.50 9.21
CA GLU A 48 -0.40 -16.91 9.24
C GLU A 48 0.27 -17.34 7.94
N ALA A 49 -0.23 -16.86 6.80
CA ALA A 49 0.34 -17.06 5.49
C ALA A 49 0.35 -15.75 4.71
N LEU A 50 1.46 -15.48 4.03
CA LEU A 50 1.62 -14.30 3.18
C LEU A 50 1.55 -14.74 1.71
N HIS A 51 0.48 -14.34 1.03
CA HIS A 51 0.31 -14.56 -0.41
C HIS A 51 0.92 -13.38 -1.16
N LEU A 52 2.00 -13.62 -1.91
CA LEU A 52 2.69 -12.54 -2.63
C LEU A 52 1.88 -12.00 -3.80
N GLU A 53 0.94 -12.81 -4.30
CA GLU A 53 -0.02 -12.46 -5.35
C GLU A 53 -0.85 -11.23 -4.96
N TYR A 54 -1.20 -11.08 -3.67
CA TYR A 54 -1.88 -9.90 -3.14
C TYR A 54 -1.09 -8.61 -3.37
N PHE A 55 0.24 -8.68 -3.20
CA PHE A 55 1.11 -7.52 -3.39
C PHE A 55 1.38 -7.26 -4.87
N GLU A 56 1.40 -8.30 -5.70
CA GLU A 56 1.46 -8.18 -7.15
C GLU A 56 0.21 -7.44 -7.70
N GLU A 57 -0.97 -7.74 -7.20
CA GLU A 57 -2.20 -7.02 -7.54
C GLU A 57 -2.10 -5.53 -7.20
N ALA A 58 -1.55 -5.18 -6.04
CA ALA A 58 -1.31 -3.78 -5.65
C ALA A 58 -0.27 -3.07 -6.55
N VAL A 59 0.78 -3.79 -6.97
CA VAL A 59 1.75 -3.29 -7.97
C VAL A 59 1.06 -3.02 -9.30
N ASN A 60 0.28 -3.97 -9.79
CA ASN A 60 -0.45 -3.83 -11.05
C ASN A 60 -1.46 -2.67 -11.00
N PHE A 61 -2.16 -2.51 -9.87
CA PHE A 61 -3.06 -1.39 -9.63
C PHE A 61 -2.33 -0.04 -9.76
N MET A 62 -1.15 0.11 -9.14
CA MET A 62 -0.35 1.33 -9.22
C MET A 62 0.21 1.58 -10.62
N LEU A 63 0.64 0.53 -11.33
CA LEU A 63 1.17 0.65 -12.70
C LEU A 63 0.10 1.05 -13.72
N GLN A 64 -1.17 0.73 -13.46
CA GLN A 64 -2.30 1.08 -14.31
C GLN A 64 -2.89 2.46 -13.97
N HIS A 65 -2.42 3.11 -12.91
CA HIS A 65 -2.91 4.42 -12.49
C HIS A 65 -2.48 5.52 -13.50
N PRO A 66 -3.42 6.34 -14.02
CA PRO A 66 -3.12 7.45 -14.94
C PRO A 66 -2.20 8.54 -14.35
#